data_AF-A0A1I7UUG6-F1
#
_entry.id   AF-A0A1I7UUG6-F1
#
_cell.length_a   1.000
_cell.length_b   1.000
_cell.length_c   1.000
_cell.angle_alpha   90.00
_cell.angle_beta   90.00
_cell.angle_gamma   90.00
#
_symmetry.space_group_name_H-M   'P 1'
#
loop_
_entity.id
_entity.type
_entity.pdbx_description
1 polymer ?
#
loop_
_entity_poly.entity_id
_entity_poly.type
_entity_poly.pdbx_seq_one_letter_code
_entity_poly.pdbx_strand_id
1 'polypeptide(L)' 'MIVKEGALDVQINQEGHVVRIVNRPITASDREGAKSLAKMKEQQYEEHVRVEEKEMRKEFDRQYHS' A
#
# COMPACT_ATOMS: atom_id res chain seq x y z
N MET A 1 0.61 -11.28 -28.14
CA MET A 1 -0.46 -11.47 -27.14
C MET A 1 -0.66 -10.12 -26.45
N ILE A 2 -1.78 -9.44 -26.69
CA ILE A 2 -2.03 -8.13 -26.08
C ILE A 2 -2.55 -8.39 -24.66
N VAL A 3 -1.69 -8.23 -23.66
CA VAL A 3 -2.11 -8.22 -22.25
C VAL A 3 -2.87 -6.91 -22.06
N LYS A 4 -4.20 -6.98 -22.00
CA LYS A 4 -5.01 -5.81 -21.63
C LYS A 4 -4.86 -5.61 -20.12
N GLU A 5 -4.03 -4.65 -19.74
CA GLU A 5 -3.99 -4.15 -18.37
C GLU A 5 -5.39 -3.65 -17.98
N GLY A 6 -5.94 -4.22 -16.92
CA GLY A 6 -7.31 -4.02 -16.46
C GLY A 6 -7.37 -4.00 -14.94
N ALA A 7 -8.47 -3.49 -14.39
CA ALA A 7 -8.76 -3.65 -12.98
C ALA A 7 -9.27 -5.08 -12.74
N LEU A 8 -8.58 -5.81 -11.86
CA LEU A 8 -8.92 -7.18 -11.50
C LEU A 8 -9.80 -7.18 -10.24
N ASP A 9 -11.09 -7.47 -10.41
CA ASP A 9 -12.00 -7.62 -9.29
C ASP A 9 -12.21 -9.10 -8.98
N VAL A 10 -12.21 -9.44 -7.69
CA VAL A 10 -12.50 -10.79 -7.21
C VAL A 10 -13.81 -10.75 -6.44
N GLN A 11 -14.77 -11.54 -6.89
CA GLN A 11 -16.06 -11.69 -6.24
C GLN A 11 -16.00 -12.86 -5.27
N ILE A 12 -16.33 -12.60 -4.00
CA ILE A 12 -16.21 -13.55 -2.90
C ILE A 12 -17.60 -13.82 -2.34
N ASN A 13 -17.91 -15.07 -1.97
CA ASN A 13 -19.16 -15.41 -1.29
C ASN A 13 -19.09 -15.08 0.22
N GLN A 14 -20.19 -15.29 0.95
CA GLN A 14 -20.25 -15.05 2.40
C GLN A 14 -19.31 -15.94 3.22
N GLU A 15 -18.84 -17.05 2.66
CA GLU A 15 -17.92 -17.99 3.29
C GLU A 15 -16.44 -17.65 3.02
N GLY A 16 -16.17 -16.59 2.24
CA GLY A 16 -14.81 -16.20 1.88
C GLY A 16 -14.24 -16.92 0.66
N HIS A 17 -15.04 -17.73 -0.05
CA HIS A 17 -14.62 -18.42 -1.26
C HIS A 17 -14.70 -17.52 -2.50
N VAL A 18 -13.69 -17.61 -3.37
CA VAL A 18 -13.67 -16.91 -4.66
C VAL A 18 -14.68 -17.55 -5.61
N VAL A 19 -15.70 -16.78 -5.99
CA VAL A 19 -16.75 -17.22 -6.91
C VAL A 19 -16.42 -16.82 -8.34
N ARG A 20 -15.80 -15.66 -8.52
CA ARG A 20 -15.53 -15.12 -9.85
C ARG A 20 -14.34 -14.16 -9.86
N ILE A 21 -13.58 -14.19 -10.94
CA ILE A 21 -12.56 -13.18 -11.26
C ILE A 21 -13.06 -12.41 -12.47
N VAL A 22 -13.12 -11.08 -12.36
CA VAL A 22 -13.58 -10.18 -13.41
C VAL A 22 -12.43 -9.26 -13.79
N ASN A 23 -12.01 -9.34 -15.05
CA ASN A 23 -11.07 -8.37 -15.61
C ASN A 23 -11.87 -7.29 -16.34
N ARG A 24 -11.86 -6.07 -15.82
CA ARG A 24 -12.58 -4.93 -16.43
C ARG A 24 -11.60 -3.85 -16.90
N PRO A 25 -12.00 -3.00 -17.86
CA PRO A 25 -11.20 -1.85 -18.24
C PRO A 25 -10.92 -0.92 -17.05
N ILE A 26 -9.71 -0.35 -17.02
CA ILE A 26 -9.35 0.67 -16.04
C ILE A 26 -10.19 1.93 -16.28
N THR A 27 -10.88 2.38 -15.26
CA THR A 27 -11.68 3.61 -15.26
C THR A 27 -10.93 4.78 -14.62
N ALA A 28 -11.46 6.00 -14.75
CA ALA A 28 -10.90 7.17 -14.08
C ALA A 28 -10.90 7.00 -12.55
N SER A 29 -11.95 6.39 -11.98
CA SER A 29 -12.06 6.15 -10.55
C SER A 29 -10.96 5.22 -10.02
N ASP A 30 -10.58 4.19 -10.77
CA ASP A 30 -9.47 3.29 -10.40
C ASP A 30 -8.15 4.05 -10.31
N ARG A 31 -7.92 4.99 -11.24
CA ARG A 31 -6.71 5.81 -11.25
C ARG A 31 -6.67 6.77 -10.05
N GLU A 32 -7.81 7.33 -9.67
CA GLU A 32 -7.92 8.17 -8.47
C GLU A 32 -7.72 7.36 -7.19
N GLY A 33 -8.33 6.18 -7.11
CA GLY A 33 -8.13 5.24 -6.01
C GLY A 33 -6.66 4.84 -5.86
N ALA A 34 -6.00 4.50 -6.97
CA ALA A 34 -4.58 4.15 -6.99
C ALA A 34 -3.67 5.31 -6.53
N LYS A 35 -3.95 6.54 -6.97
CA LYS A 35 -3.22 7.74 -6.50
C LYS A 35 -3.40 7.96 -4.99
N SER A 36 -4.62 7.77 -4.50
CA SER A 36 -4.94 7.94 -3.08
C SER A 36 -4.23 6.89 -2.22
N LEU A 37 -4.22 5.64 -2.68
CA LEU A 37 -3.47 4.54 -2.07
C LEU A 37 -1.95 4.79 -2.05
N ALA A 38 -1.39 5.28 -3.17
CA ALA A 38 0.02 5.62 -3.25
C ALA A 38 0.40 6.69 -2.21
N LYS A 39 -0.41 7.76 -2.12
CA LYS A 39 -0.20 8.82 -1.14
C LYS A 39 -0.31 8.32 0.31
N MET A 40 -1.28 7.45 0.61
CA MET A 40 -1.39 6.85 1.95
C MET A 40 -0.17 6.02 2.32
N LYS A 41 0.37 5.23 1.38
CA LYS A 41 1.59 4.45 1.61
C LYS A 41 2.82 5.34 1.82
N GLU A 42 2.93 6.41 1.05
CA GLU A 42 4.00 7.41 1.21
C GLU A 42 3.95 8.03 2.61
N GLN A 43 2.77 8.43 3.08
CA GLN A 43 2.58 8.98 4.43
C GLN A 43 2.96 7.97 5.53
N GLN A 44 2.54 6.70 5.39
CA GLN A 44 2.94 5.65 6.32
C GLN A 44 4.46 5.46 6.34
N TYR A 45 5.09 5.48 5.17
CA TYR A 45 6.53 5.34 5.06
C TYR A 45 7.28 6.49 5.74
N GLU A 46 6.87 7.74 5.51
CA GLU A 46 7.47 8.91 6.17
C GLU A 46 7.34 8.84 7.70
N GLU A 47 6.19 8.38 8.21
CA GLU A 47 5.99 8.19 9.64
C GLU A 47 6.91 7.10 10.19
N HIS A 48 7.03 5.97 9.50
CA HIS A 48 7.95 4.89 9.87
C HIS A 48 9.41 5.38 9.92
N VAL A 49 9.88 6.09 8.90
CA VAL A 49 11.25 6.62 8.86
C VAL A 49 11.50 7.58 10.03
N ARG A 50 10.56 8.49 10.32
CA ARG A 50 10.70 9.43 11.45
C ARG A 50 10.79 8.71 12.80
N VAL A 51 10.04 7.62 12.98
CA VAL A 51 10.10 6.82 14.21
C VAL A 51 11.46 6.12 14.31
N GLU A 52 11.94 5.50 13.23
CA GLU A 52 13.25 4.85 13.21
C GLU A 52 14.40 5.82 13.47
N GLU A 53 14.41 6.99 12.84
CA GLU A 53 15.42 8.03 13.08
C GLU A 53 15.44 8.49 14.54
N LYS A 54 14.27 8.63 15.16
CA LYS A 54 14.14 9.04 16.56
C LYS A 54 14.67 7.97 17.51
N GLU A 55 14.42 6.69 17.22
CA GLU A 55 14.93 5.58 18.04
C GLU A 55 16.45 5.43 17.86
N MET A 56 16.97 5.49 16.63
CA MET A 56 18.41 5.48 16.38
C MET A 56 19.13 6.61 17.11
N ARG A 57 18.55 7.81 17.14
CA ARG A 57 19.16 8.95 17.86
C ARG A 57 19.18 8.72 19.38
N LYS A 58 18.11 8.19 19.96
CA LYS A 58 18.07 7.81 21.39
C LYS A 58 19.07 6.70 21.73
N GLU A 59 19.33 5.80 20.79
CA GLU A 59 20.26 4.69 20.97
C GLU A 59 21.71 5.15 20.84
N PHE A 60 21.99 6.04 19.89
CA PHE A 60 23.28 6.73 19.76
C PHE A 60 23.62 7.55 21.01
N ASP A 61 22.68 8.36 21.49
CA ASP A 61 22.88 9.16 22.71
C ASP A 61 23.14 8.26 23.93
N ARG A 62 22.48 7.09 24.03
CA ARG A 62 22.72 6.10 25.09
C ARG A 62 24.08 5.42 25.00
N GLN A 63 24.58 5.13 23.80
CA GLN A 63 25.86 4.44 23.63
C GLN A 63 27.09 5.36 23.80
N TYR A 64 26.98 6.63 23.41
CA TYR A 64 28.13 7.54 23.34
C TYR A 64 28.23 8.56 24.47
N HIS A 65 27.24 8.65 25.36
CA HIS A 65 27.28 9.51 26.56
C HIS A 65 27.31 8.72 27.88
N SER A 66 27.85 7.49 27.88
CA SER A 66 28.19 6.73 29.10
C SER A 66 29.66 6.85 29.48
#